data_AF-A0A9K3PQ81-F1
#
_entry.id   AF-A0A9K3PQ81-F1
#
_cell.length_a   1.000
_cell.length_b   1.000
_cell.length_c   1.000
_cell.angle_alpha   90.00
_cell.angle_beta   90.00
_cell.angle_gamma   90.00
#
_symmetry.space_group_name_H-M   'P 1'
#
loop_
_entity.id
_entity.type
_entity.pdbx_description
1 polymer ?
#
loop_
_entity_poly.entity_id
_entity_poly.type
_entity_poly.pdbx_seq_one_letter_code
_entity_poly.pdbx_strand_id
1 'polypeptide(L)'
;MTNRLPCISKSLRRRRVSVLMTGIVVLLSIFRSNWNLSSFNDVATAKYANFFSKETTQVVEATTHNSTQHFYDNITSRSASRLLFALHPQEMVDTFATCAVTKTCHILYWHIQKTGGTNLADRLYFMNGEQYQSKFWCCHGDFMRDHFRPDPQAICQKKFGVYEVRPHQYQEVTQTCQQLPSMQNDTFIGLVTIRQPFERTVSDIHQRCNVHPEQINNASQEICRRCDYSVIEDRHFYDKVVNTTNIIFEGIRDIWSKTDTFDLPLLFLDNTDIDAFLHGVERIATQQMHQAGHLPPNESFHFRPGRSNSQASRLRQTSNDTATKKKSAMCEFGMTSSMMKQHATSLQIYRWIQHRRPKTQPNSTVR
;
A
#
# COMPACT_ATOMS: atom_id res chain seq x y z
N MET A 1 29.05 49.25 14.34
CA MET A 1 29.79 50.17 13.46
C MET A 1 30.51 49.31 12.42
N THR A 2 29.82 48.98 11.32
CA THR A 2 29.94 49.62 10.00
C THR A 2 31.33 49.45 9.39
N ASN A 3 31.48 48.49 8.47
CA ASN A 3 32.39 48.62 7.35
C ASN A 3 31.71 48.15 6.07
N ARG A 4 31.50 49.12 5.18
CA ARG A 4 30.98 48.99 3.82
C ARG A 4 32.16 48.83 2.85
N LEU A 5 31.93 47.99 1.84
CA LEU A 5 32.39 47.92 0.43
C LEU A 5 33.48 48.90 -0.08
N PRO A 6 34.17 48.52 -1.18
CA PRO A 6 33.71 49.09 -2.45
C PRO A 6 33.60 48.09 -3.63
N CYS A 7 32.73 48.51 -4.55
CA CYS A 7 32.45 47.96 -5.87
C CYS A 7 33.64 48.09 -6.83
N ILE A 8 33.78 47.14 -7.77
CA ILE A 8 34.43 47.40 -9.05
C ILE A 8 33.52 46.88 -10.17
N SER A 9 33.10 47.82 -11.01
CA SER A 9 32.37 47.60 -12.26
C SER A 9 33.32 47.12 -13.37
N LYS A 10 32.91 46.14 -14.18
CA LYS A 10 33.36 46.05 -15.57
C LYS A 10 32.18 45.71 -16.49
N SER A 11 31.87 46.68 -17.34
CA SER A 11 30.93 46.60 -18.46
C SER A 11 31.61 46.05 -19.72
N LEU A 12 30.76 45.51 -20.61
CA LEU A 12 30.88 45.45 -22.07
C LEU A 12 31.83 44.41 -22.71
N ARG A 13 31.22 43.37 -23.32
CA ARG A 13 31.18 43.25 -24.80
C ARG A 13 30.17 42.19 -25.26
N ARG A 14 29.07 42.64 -25.85
CA ARG A 14 28.21 41.83 -26.72
C ARG A 14 28.93 41.64 -28.06
N ARG A 15 29.20 40.40 -28.45
CA ARG A 15 29.41 40.04 -29.86
C ARG A 15 28.21 39.25 -30.33
N ARG A 16 27.55 39.81 -31.35
CA ARG A 16 26.57 39.10 -32.20
C ARG A 16 27.35 38.13 -33.08
N VAL A 17 26.91 36.88 -33.12
CA VAL A 17 27.17 35.99 -34.25
C VAL A 17 25.82 35.42 -34.66
N SER A 18 25.32 35.94 -35.79
CA SER A 18 24.25 35.34 -36.57
C SER A 18 24.87 34.28 -37.46
N VAL A 19 24.43 33.03 -37.33
CA VAL A 19 24.46 32.04 -38.41
C VAL A 19 23.13 31.29 -38.37
N LEU A 20 22.22 31.72 -39.26
CA LEU A 20 21.21 30.88 -39.93
C LEU A 20 21.99 29.77 -40.69
N MET A 21 21.58 28.51 -40.82
CA MET A 21 20.28 28.06 -41.30
C MET A 21 20.26 26.51 -41.34
N THR A 22 19.06 25.97 -41.13
CA THR A 22 18.48 24.74 -41.73
C THR A 22 19.19 23.38 -41.68
N GLY A 23 18.51 22.45 -41.00
CA GLY A 23 18.59 21.02 -41.28
C GLY A 23 18.43 20.19 -40.01
N ILE A 24 17.53 19.21 -40.02
CA ILE A 24 17.20 18.25 -38.95
C ILE A 24 16.01 18.67 -38.06
N VAL A 25 14.80 18.69 -38.64
CA VAL A 25 13.51 18.69 -37.90
C VAL A 25 12.61 17.51 -38.31
N VAL A 26 13.09 16.53 -39.07
CA VAL A 26 12.23 15.44 -39.61
C VAL A 26 12.45 14.06 -38.95
N LEU A 27 13.39 13.90 -38.00
CA LEU A 27 13.68 12.59 -37.38
C LEU A 27 13.29 12.42 -35.91
N LEU A 28 12.69 13.44 -35.26
CA LEU A 28 12.24 13.35 -33.85
C LEU A 28 10.70 13.22 -33.69
N SER A 29 9.97 13.06 -34.79
CA SER A 29 8.50 12.90 -34.80
C SER A 29 8.03 11.44 -34.79
N ILE A 30 8.95 10.46 -34.82
CA ILE A 30 8.59 9.02 -34.94
C ILE A 30 8.65 8.27 -33.59
N PHE A 31 9.20 8.86 -32.52
CA PHE A 31 9.34 8.17 -31.22
C PHE A 31 8.35 8.64 -30.12
N ARG A 32 7.31 9.41 -30.46
CA ARG A 32 6.41 10.03 -29.47
C ARG A 32 4.96 9.53 -29.45
N SER A 33 4.71 8.33 -29.97
CA SER A 33 3.37 7.74 -30.00
C SER A 33 3.40 6.27 -29.58
N ASN A 34 3.02 6.01 -28.31
CA ASN A 34 2.29 4.82 -27.82
C ASN A 34 2.60 4.48 -26.35
N TRP A 35 2.51 5.47 -25.45
CA TRP A 35 2.33 5.20 -24.01
C TRP A 35 1.07 5.88 -23.53
N ASN A 36 -0.07 5.33 -23.94
CA ASN A 36 -1.39 5.70 -23.43
C ASN A 36 -1.64 4.90 -22.13
N LEU A 37 -1.25 5.47 -20.99
CA LEU A 37 -1.43 4.86 -19.66
C LEU A 37 -2.89 4.86 -19.18
N SER A 38 -3.83 5.40 -19.95
CA SER A 38 -5.26 5.44 -19.62
C SER A 38 -6.01 4.12 -19.88
N SER A 39 -5.40 3.14 -20.56
CA SER A 39 -6.07 1.86 -20.90
C SER A 39 -5.84 0.71 -19.91
N PHE A 40 -4.98 0.88 -18.91
CA PHE A 40 -4.66 -0.22 -17.98
C PHE A 40 -5.67 -0.39 -16.83
N ASN A 41 -6.37 0.67 -16.41
CA ASN A 41 -7.38 0.57 -15.35
C ASN A 41 -8.67 -0.09 -15.84
N ASP A 42 -9.13 0.23 -17.05
CA ASP A 42 -10.40 -0.31 -17.57
C ASP A 42 -10.35 -1.82 -17.83
N VAL A 43 -9.17 -2.36 -18.18
CA VAL A 43 -8.96 -3.79 -18.40
C VAL A 43 -8.93 -4.58 -17.08
N ALA A 44 -8.39 -3.99 -16.00
CA ALA A 44 -8.40 -4.62 -14.69
C ALA A 44 -9.83 -4.74 -14.14
N THR A 45 -10.62 -3.67 -14.21
CA THR A 45 -12.02 -3.68 -13.73
C THR A 45 -12.90 -4.65 -14.54
N ALA A 46 -12.73 -4.72 -15.87
CA ALA A 46 -13.48 -5.64 -16.73
C ALA A 46 -13.09 -7.11 -16.54
N LYS A 47 -11.82 -7.40 -16.20
CA LYS A 47 -11.33 -8.77 -15.95
C LYS A 47 -11.92 -9.35 -14.65
N TYR A 48 -12.08 -8.52 -13.62
CA TYR A 48 -12.65 -8.97 -12.35
C TYR A 48 -14.18 -9.00 -12.37
N ALA A 49 -14.85 -8.05 -13.04
CA ALA A 49 -16.31 -8.06 -13.17
C ALA A 49 -16.85 -9.35 -13.82
N ASN A 50 -16.16 -9.87 -14.85
CA ASN A 50 -16.51 -11.13 -15.51
C ASN A 50 -16.16 -12.40 -14.70
N PHE A 51 -15.21 -12.30 -13.76
CA PHE A 51 -14.89 -13.41 -12.86
C PHE A 51 -16.02 -13.61 -11.83
N PHE A 52 -16.56 -12.53 -11.27
CA PHE A 52 -17.61 -12.60 -10.26
C PHE A 52 -19.03 -12.78 -10.81
N SER A 53 -19.29 -12.46 -12.09
CA SER A 53 -20.63 -12.62 -12.66
C SER A 53 -20.96 -14.06 -13.10
N LYS A 54 -19.97 -14.96 -13.19
CA LYS A 54 -20.16 -16.32 -13.74
C LYS A 54 -20.43 -17.43 -12.71
N GLU A 55 -20.32 -17.16 -11.41
CA GLU A 55 -20.41 -18.19 -10.36
C GLU A 55 -21.67 -18.11 -9.48
N THR A 56 -22.60 -17.17 -9.72
CA THR A 56 -23.73 -16.91 -8.81
C THR A 56 -25.09 -17.30 -9.37
N THR A 57 -25.19 -18.43 -10.07
CA THR A 57 -26.51 -18.97 -10.44
C THR A 57 -26.51 -20.49 -10.42
N GLN A 58 -26.56 -21.06 -9.20
CA GLN A 58 -27.43 -22.17 -8.79
C GLN A 58 -26.89 -22.81 -7.50
N VAL A 59 -27.84 -23.22 -6.64
CA VAL A 59 -27.67 -23.99 -5.40
C VAL A 59 -27.32 -23.17 -4.14
N VAL A 60 -28.31 -22.50 -3.55
CA VAL A 60 -28.33 -22.25 -2.10
C VAL A 60 -29.76 -22.36 -1.59
N GLU A 61 -30.14 -23.54 -1.14
CA GLU A 61 -31.15 -23.71 -0.08
C GLU A 61 -30.86 -25.05 0.61
N ALA A 62 -30.64 -25.01 1.93
CA ALA A 62 -30.53 -26.12 2.88
C ALA A 62 -29.15 -26.72 3.30
N THR A 63 -28.03 -25.97 3.30
CA THR A 63 -26.74 -26.47 3.85
C THR A 63 -25.89 -25.46 4.65
N THR A 64 -26.48 -24.48 5.35
CA THR A 64 -25.71 -23.33 5.88
C THR A 64 -25.25 -23.42 7.33
N HIS A 65 -25.78 -24.31 8.19
CA HIS A 65 -25.33 -24.38 9.59
C HIS A 65 -24.11 -25.28 9.86
N ASN A 66 -23.89 -26.34 9.06
CA ASN A 66 -22.69 -27.18 9.17
C ASN A 66 -21.47 -26.61 8.42
N SER A 67 -21.68 -25.67 7.50
CA SER A 67 -20.62 -25.11 6.64
C SER A 67 -19.72 -24.12 7.39
N THR A 68 -20.24 -23.37 8.35
CA THR A 68 -19.47 -22.34 9.06
C THR A 68 -18.51 -22.97 10.08
N GLN A 69 -18.96 -23.98 10.83
CA GLN A 69 -18.13 -24.70 11.81
C GLN A 69 -16.96 -25.43 11.11
N HIS A 70 -17.23 -26.13 10.01
CA HIS A 70 -16.20 -26.81 9.21
C HIS A 70 -15.18 -25.85 8.59
N PHE A 71 -15.58 -24.60 8.32
CA PHE A 71 -14.67 -23.56 7.83
C PHE A 71 -13.74 -23.06 8.95
N TYR A 72 -14.25 -22.84 10.16
CA TYR A 72 -13.43 -22.48 11.32
C TYR A 72 -12.38 -23.55 11.66
N ASP A 73 -12.79 -24.83 11.66
CA ASP A 73 -11.88 -25.95 11.91
C ASP A 73 -10.81 -26.09 10.81
N ASN A 74 -11.08 -25.62 9.59
CA ASN A 74 -10.14 -25.63 8.47
C ASN A 74 -9.21 -24.40 8.47
N ILE A 75 -9.61 -23.28 9.09
CA ILE A 75 -8.73 -22.13 9.35
C ILE A 75 -7.71 -22.49 10.44
N THR A 76 -8.14 -23.17 11.51
CA THR A 76 -7.28 -23.54 12.64
C THR A 76 -6.37 -24.74 12.37
N SER A 77 -6.67 -25.59 11.38
CA SER A 77 -5.85 -26.79 11.05
C SER A 77 -4.85 -26.61 9.91
N ARG A 78 -4.73 -25.42 9.29
CA ARG A 78 -3.83 -25.21 8.14
C ARG A 78 -2.56 -24.49 8.56
N SER A 79 -1.42 -25.10 8.26
CA SER A 79 -0.10 -24.45 8.23
C SER A 79 -0.20 -23.02 7.70
N ALA A 80 0.30 -22.03 8.45
CA ALA A 80 0.31 -20.59 8.13
C ALA A 80 0.06 -20.29 6.64
N SER A 81 -1.23 -20.07 6.29
CA SER A 81 -1.62 -19.89 4.89
C SER A 81 -1.12 -18.54 4.40
N ARG A 82 -0.47 -18.54 3.25
CA ARG A 82 0.03 -17.33 2.60
C ARG A 82 -0.82 -17.09 1.37
N LEU A 83 -1.70 -16.10 1.44
CA LEU A 83 -2.63 -15.79 0.36
C LEU A 83 -2.20 -14.50 -0.34
N LEU A 84 -2.10 -14.56 -1.66
CA LEU A 84 -1.92 -13.38 -2.50
C LEU A 84 -3.22 -13.15 -3.26
N PHE A 85 -3.79 -11.95 -3.14
CA PHE A 85 -5.11 -11.64 -3.72
C PHE A 85 -5.20 -11.97 -5.22
N ALA A 86 -4.17 -11.61 -6.00
CA ALA A 86 -4.12 -11.86 -7.44
C ALA A 86 -4.20 -13.35 -7.82
N LEU A 87 -3.87 -14.26 -6.90
CA LEU A 87 -3.90 -15.71 -7.11
C LEU A 87 -5.09 -16.39 -6.41
N HIS A 88 -5.52 -15.86 -5.27
CA HIS A 88 -6.52 -16.45 -4.38
C HIS A 88 -7.55 -15.40 -3.90
N PRO A 89 -8.25 -14.70 -4.81
CA PRO A 89 -9.07 -13.56 -4.42
C PRO A 89 -10.21 -13.95 -3.48
N GLN A 90 -10.92 -15.04 -3.78
CA GLN A 90 -12.06 -15.50 -2.98
C GLN A 90 -11.61 -16.01 -1.61
N GLU A 91 -10.60 -16.89 -1.54
CA GLU A 91 -10.07 -17.42 -0.28
C GLU A 91 -9.54 -16.31 0.64
N MET A 92 -8.87 -15.30 0.07
CA MET A 92 -8.39 -14.14 0.82
C MET A 92 -9.55 -13.28 1.35
N VAL A 93 -10.58 -13.03 0.53
CA VAL A 93 -11.79 -12.30 0.96
C VAL A 93 -12.52 -13.05 2.06
N ASP A 94 -12.70 -14.36 1.92
CA ASP A 94 -13.42 -15.18 2.91
C ASP A 94 -12.65 -15.26 4.22
N THR A 95 -11.32 -15.43 4.16
CA THR A 95 -10.45 -15.42 5.35
C THR A 95 -10.55 -14.07 6.07
N PHE A 96 -10.44 -12.97 5.32
CA PHE A 96 -10.51 -11.63 5.89
C PHE A 96 -11.90 -11.32 6.47
N ALA A 97 -12.97 -11.55 5.71
CA ALA A 97 -14.33 -11.22 6.13
C ALA A 97 -14.76 -12.06 7.35
N THR A 98 -14.45 -13.36 7.34
CA THR A 98 -14.70 -14.25 8.49
C THR A 98 -13.95 -13.75 9.72
N CYS A 99 -12.66 -13.43 9.58
CA CYS A 99 -11.92 -12.84 10.69
C CYS A 99 -12.56 -11.54 11.14
N ALA A 100 -12.94 -10.64 10.23
CA ALA A 100 -13.52 -9.33 10.55
C ALA A 100 -14.82 -9.41 11.37
N VAL A 101 -15.65 -10.44 11.18
CA VAL A 101 -16.87 -10.64 11.98
C VAL A 101 -16.66 -11.49 13.23
N THR A 102 -15.61 -12.30 13.29
CA THR A 102 -15.30 -13.18 14.44
C THR A 102 -14.76 -12.38 15.62
N LYS A 103 -15.44 -12.40 16.77
CA LYS A 103 -15.07 -11.57 17.94
C LYS A 103 -13.62 -11.77 18.42
N THR A 104 -13.13 -13.00 18.38
CA THR A 104 -11.79 -13.41 18.86
C THR A 104 -10.75 -13.47 17.73
N CYS A 105 -11.01 -12.88 16.57
CA CYS A 105 -10.02 -12.80 15.48
C CYS A 105 -9.53 -11.36 15.28
N HIS A 106 -8.23 -11.16 15.20
CA HIS A 106 -7.59 -9.85 15.12
C HIS A 106 -6.82 -9.71 13.82
N ILE A 107 -6.90 -8.52 13.21
CA ILE A 107 -6.23 -8.23 11.94
C ILE A 107 -5.05 -7.31 12.24
N LEU A 108 -3.85 -7.85 12.01
CA LEU A 108 -2.59 -7.10 12.11
C LEU A 108 -2.23 -6.61 10.70
N TYR A 109 -2.45 -5.32 10.43
CA TYR A 109 -2.18 -4.73 9.13
C TYR A 109 -0.82 -4.01 9.11
N TRP A 110 0.14 -4.56 8.38
CA TRP A 110 1.40 -3.88 8.07
C TRP A 110 1.20 -2.86 6.95
N HIS A 111 1.08 -1.60 7.36
CA HIS A 111 0.97 -0.48 6.44
C HIS A 111 2.35 -0.07 5.93
N ILE A 112 2.68 -0.51 4.72
CA ILE A 112 3.90 -0.07 4.04
C ILE A 112 3.63 1.28 3.36
N GLN A 113 4.52 2.24 3.56
CA GLN A 113 4.37 3.53 2.88
C GLN A 113 4.37 3.37 1.36
N LYS A 114 3.47 4.13 0.69
CA LYS A 114 3.32 4.24 -0.77
C LYS A 114 2.74 3.00 -1.46
N THR A 115 2.01 2.16 -0.73
CA THR A 115 1.28 0.99 -1.27
C THR A 115 -0.23 1.19 -1.26
N GLY A 116 -0.72 2.44 -1.20
CA GLY A 116 -2.16 2.74 -1.07
C GLY A 116 -2.73 2.47 0.33
N GLY A 117 -1.89 2.06 1.27
CA GLY A 117 -2.34 1.56 2.56
C GLY A 117 -3.00 2.55 3.50
N THR A 118 -2.80 3.87 3.32
CA THR A 118 -3.58 4.87 4.05
C THR A 118 -5.07 4.79 3.70
N ASN A 119 -5.40 4.60 2.41
CA ASN A 119 -6.79 4.43 1.99
C ASN A 119 -7.38 3.17 2.64
N LEU A 120 -6.64 2.06 2.60
CA LEU A 120 -7.08 0.81 3.23
C LEU A 120 -7.25 0.96 4.76
N ALA A 121 -6.25 1.52 5.45
CA ALA A 121 -6.31 1.76 6.90
C ALA A 121 -7.54 2.59 7.29
N ASP A 122 -7.79 3.69 6.57
CA ASP A 122 -8.96 4.52 6.83
C ASP A 122 -10.25 3.69 6.72
N ARG A 123 -10.38 2.85 5.69
CA ARG A 123 -11.53 1.94 5.49
C ARG A 123 -11.67 0.90 6.60
N LEU A 124 -10.56 0.33 7.07
CA LEU A 124 -10.56 -0.65 8.17
C LEU A 124 -11.02 -0.02 9.49
N TYR A 125 -10.57 1.20 9.82
CA TYR A 125 -11.04 1.90 11.02
C TYR A 125 -12.54 2.17 10.98
N PHE A 126 -13.09 2.52 9.81
CA PHE A 126 -14.54 2.69 9.67
C PHE A 126 -15.32 1.39 9.92
N MET A 127 -14.77 0.21 9.62
CA MET A 127 -15.45 -1.06 9.92
C MET A 127 -15.69 -1.26 11.42
N ASN A 128 -14.76 -0.82 12.27
CA ASN A 128 -14.85 -1.08 13.70
C ASN A 128 -15.80 -0.13 14.45
N GLY A 129 -16.44 0.81 13.73
CA GLY A 129 -17.20 1.90 14.36
C GLY A 129 -16.33 2.85 15.21
N GLU A 130 -15.01 2.67 15.18
CA GLU A 130 -14.07 3.55 15.88
C GLU A 130 -14.02 4.89 15.14
N GLN A 131 -14.20 5.98 15.88
CA GLN A 131 -13.85 7.29 15.33
C GLN A 131 -12.37 7.27 14.98
N TYR A 132 -12.05 7.63 13.75
CA TYR A 132 -10.68 7.75 13.28
C TYR A 132 -9.89 8.71 14.18
N GLN A 133 -9.18 8.16 15.16
CA GLN A 133 -8.28 8.93 15.99
C GLN A 133 -6.98 9.10 15.20
N SER A 134 -6.61 10.36 14.98
CA SER A 134 -5.47 10.82 14.19
C SER A 134 -4.28 9.86 14.17
N LYS A 135 -3.99 9.23 13.01
CA LYS A 135 -2.76 8.50 12.64
C LYS A 135 -1.93 7.89 13.77
N PHE A 136 -2.57 7.28 14.77
CA PHE A 136 -1.91 6.73 15.96
C PHE A 136 -1.04 5.50 15.63
N TRP A 137 -1.12 5.03 14.39
CA TRP A 137 -0.38 3.89 13.84
C TRP A 137 0.94 4.28 13.14
N CYS A 138 1.25 5.58 13.10
CA CYS A 138 2.48 6.13 12.52
C CYS A 138 3.29 6.85 13.62
N CYS A 139 4.63 6.86 13.60
CA CYS A 139 5.52 6.35 12.55
C CYS A 139 6.68 5.56 13.18
N HIS A 140 7.00 4.41 12.60
CA HIS A 140 8.16 3.56 12.87
C HIS A 140 8.60 3.51 14.35
N GLY A 141 9.65 4.26 14.70
CA GLY A 141 10.25 4.25 16.03
C GLY A 141 9.37 4.89 17.09
N ASP A 142 8.67 5.97 16.75
CA ASP A 142 7.86 6.73 17.69
C ASP A 142 6.62 5.91 18.08
N PHE A 143 5.96 5.27 17.11
CA PHE A 143 4.86 4.35 17.40
C PHE A 143 5.30 3.23 18.35
N MET A 144 6.41 2.56 18.06
CA MET A 144 6.88 1.46 18.90
C MET A 144 7.26 1.92 20.31
N ARG A 145 7.93 3.06 20.43
CA ARG A 145 8.42 3.61 21.70
C ARG A 145 7.29 4.18 22.57
N ASP A 146 6.40 4.96 21.96
CA ASP A 146 5.46 5.80 22.70
C ASP A 146 4.07 5.15 22.84
N HIS A 147 3.79 4.10 22.06
CA HIS A 147 2.45 3.49 22.00
C HIS A 147 2.47 1.97 22.16
N PHE A 148 3.20 1.23 21.32
CA PHE A 148 3.15 -0.23 21.36
C PHE A 148 3.83 -0.84 22.58
N ARG A 149 5.10 -0.51 22.84
CA ARG A 149 5.86 -1.11 23.94
C ARG A 149 5.36 -0.72 25.34
N PRO A 150 4.87 0.51 25.58
CA PRO A 150 4.32 0.87 26.89
C PRO A 150 3.06 0.08 27.26
N ASP A 151 2.21 -0.23 26.27
CA ASP A 151 0.96 -0.97 26.49
C ASP A 151 0.62 -1.86 25.29
N PRO A 152 1.33 -2.99 25.10
CA PRO A 152 1.08 -3.88 23.97
C PRO A 152 -0.31 -4.51 24.04
N GLN A 153 -0.85 -4.70 25.25
CA GLN A 153 -2.16 -5.31 25.45
C GLN A 153 -3.27 -4.45 24.86
N ALA A 154 -3.33 -3.15 25.20
CA ALA A 154 -4.36 -2.27 24.63
C ALA A 154 -4.27 -2.14 23.10
N ILE A 155 -3.06 -2.27 22.53
CA ILE A 155 -2.87 -2.22 21.08
C ILE A 155 -3.26 -3.54 20.40
N CYS A 156 -2.86 -4.68 20.96
CA CYS A 156 -3.15 -6.01 20.38
C CYS A 156 -4.62 -6.42 20.51
N GLN A 157 -5.34 -5.91 21.53
CA GLN A 157 -6.77 -6.16 21.71
C GLN A 157 -7.66 -5.46 20.67
N LYS A 158 -7.10 -4.53 19.86
CA LYS A 158 -7.84 -3.88 18.79
C LYS A 158 -8.24 -4.91 17.74
N LYS A 159 -9.45 -4.74 17.20
CA LYS A 159 -9.95 -5.59 16.12
C LYS A 159 -9.10 -5.45 14.84
N PHE A 160 -8.79 -4.20 14.50
CA PHE A 160 -7.93 -3.83 13.38
C PHE A 160 -6.74 -3.03 13.90
N GLY A 161 -5.58 -3.68 14.00
CA GLY A 161 -4.31 -3.02 14.30
C GLY A 161 -3.64 -2.58 13.02
N VAL A 162 -3.41 -1.27 12.83
CA VAL A 162 -2.63 -0.75 11.70
C VAL A 162 -1.25 -0.37 12.20
N TYR A 163 -0.21 -0.74 11.46
CA TYR A 163 1.18 -0.53 11.87
C TYR A 163 2.03 -0.01 10.71
N GLU A 164 2.41 1.28 10.74
CA GLU A 164 3.40 1.83 9.82
C GLU A 164 4.81 1.75 10.45
N VAL A 165 5.34 0.53 10.53
CA VAL A 165 6.61 0.21 11.21
C VAL A 165 7.61 -0.49 10.28
N ARG A 166 8.88 -0.58 10.71
CA ARG A 166 9.91 -1.32 9.98
C ARG A 166 9.63 -2.83 10.04
N PRO A 167 10.17 -3.64 9.10
CA PRO A 167 9.91 -5.08 9.06
C PRO A 167 10.17 -5.82 10.39
N HIS A 168 11.32 -5.59 11.03
CA HIS A 168 11.65 -6.23 12.31
C HIS A 168 10.72 -5.77 13.45
N GLN A 169 10.22 -4.54 13.42
CA GLN A 169 9.25 -4.03 14.39
C GLN A 169 7.87 -4.64 14.16
N TYR A 170 7.49 -4.88 12.90
CA TYR A 170 6.25 -5.60 12.61
C TYR A 170 6.32 -7.04 13.12
N GLN A 171 7.47 -7.70 12.96
CA GLN A 171 7.72 -9.01 13.56
C GLN A 171 7.60 -8.99 15.09
N GLU A 172 8.16 -7.97 15.75
CA GLU A 172 8.01 -7.74 17.19
C GLU A 172 6.52 -7.61 17.56
N VAL A 173 5.76 -6.79 16.82
CA VAL A 173 4.32 -6.63 17.04
C VAL A 173 3.57 -7.96 16.95
N THR A 174 3.77 -8.73 15.88
CA THR A 174 3.08 -10.01 15.67
C THR A 174 3.40 -11.00 16.78
N GLN A 175 4.69 -11.14 17.14
CA GLN A 175 5.13 -12.06 18.18
C GLN A 175 4.58 -11.67 19.55
N THR A 176 4.66 -10.39 19.90
CA THR A 176 4.15 -9.89 21.18
C THR A 176 2.65 -10.12 21.28
N CYS A 177 1.86 -9.77 20.25
CA CYS A 177 0.40 -9.96 20.31
C CYS A 177 -0.01 -11.43 20.50
N GLN A 178 0.67 -12.36 19.83
CA GLN A 178 0.38 -13.80 19.94
C GLN A 178 0.81 -14.41 21.28
N GLN A 179 1.77 -13.80 21.96
CA GLN A 179 2.31 -14.29 23.25
C GLN A 179 1.62 -13.67 24.47
N LEU A 180 0.73 -12.70 24.29
CA LEU A 180 0.01 -12.08 25.39
C LEU A 180 -0.97 -13.09 26.03
N PRO A 181 -0.92 -13.29 27.37
CA PRO A 181 -1.82 -14.23 28.05
C PRO A 181 -3.31 -13.93 27.82
N SER A 182 -3.67 -12.64 27.69
CA SER A 182 -5.05 -12.22 27.43
C SER A 182 -5.55 -12.55 26.02
N MET A 183 -4.66 -12.95 25.11
CA MET A 183 -4.94 -13.25 23.70
C MET A 183 -4.75 -14.74 23.38
N GLN A 184 -4.56 -15.61 24.38
CA GLN A 184 -4.21 -17.02 24.15
C GLN A 184 -5.28 -17.82 23.40
N ASN A 185 -6.55 -17.39 23.46
CA ASN A 185 -7.67 -18.00 22.74
C ASN A 185 -8.06 -17.21 21.48
N ASP A 186 -7.34 -16.13 21.19
CA ASP A 186 -7.61 -15.27 20.05
C ASP A 186 -6.76 -15.70 18.86
N THR A 187 -7.31 -15.51 17.67
CA THR A 187 -6.66 -15.79 16.40
C THR A 187 -6.19 -14.50 15.77
N PHE A 188 -5.10 -14.56 15.00
CA PHE A 188 -4.54 -13.41 14.31
C PHE A 188 -4.42 -13.73 12.83
N ILE A 189 -4.67 -12.74 11.97
CA ILE A 189 -4.23 -12.76 10.58
C ILE A 189 -3.41 -11.51 10.30
N GLY A 190 -2.34 -11.67 9.53
CA GLY A 190 -1.55 -10.56 9.03
C GLY A 190 -2.06 -10.10 7.66
N LEU A 191 -2.18 -8.80 7.47
CA LEU A 191 -2.44 -8.17 6.18
C LEU A 191 -1.23 -7.33 5.80
N VAL A 192 -0.78 -7.43 4.55
CA VAL A 192 0.36 -6.65 4.04
C VAL A 192 -0.01 -6.10 2.67
N THR A 193 0.00 -4.78 2.54
CA THR A 193 -0.14 -4.15 1.22
C THR A 193 1.22 -4.02 0.55
N ILE A 194 1.32 -4.46 -0.69
CA ILE A 194 2.52 -4.34 -1.51
C ILE A 194 2.24 -3.46 -2.73
N ARG A 195 3.31 -3.02 -3.38
CA ARG A 195 3.27 -2.29 -4.65
C ARG A 195 4.52 -2.60 -5.41
N GLN A 196 4.44 -2.64 -6.74
CA GLN A 196 5.62 -2.81 -7.58
C GLN A 196 6.75 -1.85 -7.15
N PRO A 197 7.99 -2.34 -6.91
CA PRO A 197 9.07 -1.54 -6.30
C PRO A 197 9.36 -0.19 -6.98
N PHE A 198 9.23 -0.15 -8.30
CA PHE A 198 9.46 1.04 -9.10
C PHE A 198 8.41 2.10 -8.84
N GLU A 199 7.13 1.74 -8.96
CA GLU A 199 6.03 2.66 -8.69
C GLU A 199 6.04 3.16 -7.25
N ARG A 200 6.41 2.30 -6.30
CA ARG A 200 6.58 2.69 -4.90
C ARG A 200 7.64 3.78 -4.76
N THR A 201 8.79 3.60 -5.40
CA THR A 201 9.93 4.54 -5.35
C THR A 201 9.58 5.87 -6.00
N VAL A 202 8.96 5.84 -7.18
CA VAL A 202 8.46 7.06 -7.87
C VAL A 202 7.42 7.77 -7.01
N SER A 203 6.51 7.03 -6.37
CA SER A 203 5.50 7.60 -5.47
C SER A 203 6.11 8.25 -4.22
N ASP A 204 7.19 7.70 -3.67
CA ASP A 204 7.92 8.31 -2.54
C ASP A 204 8.64 9.61 -2.98
N ILE A 205 9.34 9.58 -4.12
CA ILE A 205 9.96 10.79 -4.71
C ILE A 205 8.89 11.85 -4.96
N HIS A 206 7.77 11.48 -5.56
CA HIS A 206 6.66 12.40 -5.81
C HIS A 206 6.12 13.01 -4.51
N GLN A 207 5.94 12.22 -3.44
CA GLN A 207 5.50 12.77 -2.16
C GLN A 207 6.47 13.83 -1.64
N ARG A 208 7.77 13.52 -1.65
CA ARG A 208 8.82 14.40 -1.10
C ARG A 208 8.98 15.67 -1.93
N CYS A 209 9.00 15.54 -3.25
CA CYS A 209 9.27 16.66 -4.14
C CYS A 209 8.04 17.51 -4.47
N ASN A 210 6.85 16.90 -4.57
CA ASN A 210 5.66 17.61 -5.10
C ASN A 210 4.55 17.82 -4.07
N VAL A 211 4.41 16.92 -3.09
CA VAL A 211 3.30 17.00 -2.12
C VAL A 211 3.71 17.75 -0.85
N HIS A 212 4.91 17.47 -0.32
CA HIS A 212 5.44 18.10 0.89
C HIS A 212 6.89 18.60 0.73
N PRO A 213 7.18 19.45 -0.27
CA PRO A 213 8.53 20.00 -0.45
C PRO A 213 9.03 20.76 0.78
N GLU A 214 8.13 21.35 1.57
CA GLU A 214 8.46 22.06 2.80
C GLU A 214 9.01 21.17 3.92
N GLN A 215 8.72 19.86 3.87
CA GLN A 215 9.16 18.91 4.89
C GLN A 215 10.59 18.38 4.65
N ILE A 216 11.18 18.68 3.48
CA ILE A 216 12.55 18.31 3.15
C ILE A 216 13.46 19.54 3.18
N ASN A 217 14.75 19.33 3.48
CA ASN A 217 15.72 20.41 3.59
C ASN A 217 15.96 21.13 2.25
N ASN A 218 16.47 22.37 2.30
CA ASN A 218 16.69 23.22 1.12
C ASN A 218 17.54 22.54 0.04
N ALA A 219 18.55 21.75 0.42
CA ALA A 219 19.37 21.00 -0.53
C ALA A 219 18.53 19.96 -1.29
N SER A 220 17.69 19.21 -0.59
CA SER A 220 16.80 18.21 -1.21
C SER A 220 15.71 18.87 -2.06
N GLN A 221 15.20 20.04 -1.65
CA GLN A 221 14.27 20.81 -2.48
C GLN A 221 14.92 21.21 -3.80
N GLU A 222 16.19 21.63 -3.76
CA GLU A 222 16.93 22.01 -4.96
C GLU A 222 17.21 20.81 -5.88
N ILE A 223 17.53 19.64 -5.31
CA ILE A 223 17.59 18.37 -6.06
C ILE A 223 16.24 18.09 -6.73
N CYS A 224 15.15 18.18 -5.97
CA CYS A 224 13.80 17.97 -6.50
C CYS A 224 13.43 18.99 -7.59
N ARG A 225 13.90 20.26 -7.53
CA ARG A 225 13.69 21.25 -8.60
C ARG A 225 14.44 20.90 -9.88
N ARG A 226 15.66 20.36 -9.76
CA ARG A 226 16.41 19.86 -10.93
C ARG A 226 15.76 18.62 -11.53
N CYS A 227 15.22 17.74 -10.67
CA CYS A 227 14.52 16.52 -11.06
C CYS A 227 15.36 15.62 -12.01
N ASP A 228 16.68 15.59 -11.81
CA ASP A 228 17.60 14.93 -12.72
C ASP A 228 18.53 13.96 -11.96
N TYR A 229 18.35 12.66 -12.24
CA TYR A 229 19.20 11.60 -11.68
C TYR A 229 20.60 11.53 -12.35
N SER A 230 20.79 12.17 -13.50
CA SER A 230 22.06 12.12 -14.22
C SER A 230 23.17 12.86 -13.46
N VAL A 231 22.81 13.92 -12.73
CA VAL A 231 23.67 14.72 -11.83
C VAL A 231 24.19 13.83 -10.70
N ILE A 232 25.51 13.63 -10.66
CA ILE A 232 26.16 12.65 -9.77
C ILE A 232 25.92 12.99 -8.30
N GLU A 233 25.96 14.27 -7.97
CA GLU A 233 25.79 14.81 -6.61
C GLU A 233 24.37 14.55 -6.07
N ASP A 234 23.39 14.44 -6.97
CA ASP A 234 21.98 14.27 -6.62
C ASP A 234 21.62 12.78 -6.44
N ARG A 235 22.43 11.87 -6.98
CA ARG A 235 22.15 10.42 -6.95
C ARG A 235 21.95 9.89 -5.56
N HIS A 236 22.73 10.36 -4.58
CA HIS A 236 22.60 9.92 -3.20
C HIS A 236 21.18 10.15 -2.64
N PHE A 237 20.49 11.22 -3.03
CA PHE A 237 19.10 11.47 -2.64
C PHE A 237 18.17 10.38 -3.18
N TYR A 238 18.27 10.08 -4.47
CA TYR A 238 17.41 9.09 -5.14
C TYR A 238 17.77 7.65 -4.74
N ASP A 239 19.06 7.32 -4.68
CA ASP A 239 19.58 6.01 -4.27
C ASP A 239 19.16 5.69 -2.82
N LYS A 240 19.05 6.69 -1.94
CA LYS A 240 18.49 6.50 -0.59
C LYS A 240 17.03 6.04 -0.63
N VAL A 241 16.21 6.57 -1.54
CA VAL A 241 14.81 6.15 -1.70
C VAL A 241 14.75 4.73 -2.28
N VAL A 242 15.57 4.43 -3.29
CA VAL A 242 15.71 3.08 -3.88
C VAL A 242 16.11 2.06 -2.80
N ASN A 243 17.13 2.38 -2.00
CA ASN A 243 17.61 1.51 -0.93
C ASN A 243 16.54 1.29 0.15
N THR A 244 15.76 2.32 0.47
CA THR A 244 14.61 2.18 1.38
C THR A 244 13.58 1.18 0.84
N THR A 245 13.27 1.23 -0.47
CA THR A 245 12.41 0.22 -1.10
C THR A 245 13.02 -1.18 -1.03
N ASN A 246 14.32 -1.33 -1.30
CA ASN A 246 14.99 -2.63 -1.21
C ASN A 246 14.92 -3.23 0.20
N ILE A 247 15.22 -2.43 1.24
CA ILE A 247 15.13 -2.85 2.65
C ILE A 247 13.71 -3.33 3.00
N ILE A 248 12.68 -2.64 2.50
CA ILE A 248 11.29 -3.04 2.76
C ILE A 248 10.98 -4.38 2.11
N PHE A 249 11.38 -4.60 0.86
CA PHE A 249 11.13 -5.86 0.15
C PHE A 249 11.90 -7.03 0.75
N GLU A 250 13.15 -6.81 1.16
CA GLU A 250 13.92 -7.78 1.95
C GLU A 250 13.15 -8.15 3.24
N GLY A 251 12.62 -7.14 3.94
CA GLY A 251 11.76 -7.37 5.10
C GLY A 251 10.48 -8.14 4.82
N ILE A 252 9.83 -7.90 3.67
CA ILE A 252 8.68 -8.71 3.23
C ILE A 252 9.09 -10.16 3.02
N ARG A 253 10.23 -10.41 2.36
CA ARG A 253 10.75 -11.76 2.15
C ARG A 253 11.03 -12.46 3.48
N ASP A 254 11.62 -11.75 4.43
CA ASP A 254 11.93 -12.28 5.76
C ASP A 254 10.64 -12.64 6.51
N ILE A 255 9.66 -11.73 6.58
CA ILE A 255 8.35 -11.99 7.19
C ILE A 255 7.65 -13.17 6.51
N TRP A 256 7.65 -13.21 5.17
CA TRP A 256 7.10 -14.33 4.41
C TRP A 256 7.77 -15.66 4.79
N SER A 257 9.10 -15.69 4.89
CA SER A 257 9.84 -16.91 5.20
C SER A 257 9.59 -17.40 6.63
N LYS A 258 9.26 -16.50 7.55
CA LYS A 258 9.07 -16.79 8.98
C LYS A 258 7.61 -16.99 9.38
N THR A 259 6.65 -16.90 8.46
CA THR A 259 5.23 -17.14 8.79
C THR A 259 4.99 -18.47 9.47
N ASP A 260 5.74 -19.50 9.07
CA ASP A 260 5.62 -20.85 9.62
C ASP A 260 6.10 -20.88 11.08
N THR A 261 6.96 -19.92 11.49
CA THR A 261 7.40 -19.73 12.87
C THR A 261 6.37 -18.96 13.71
N PHE A 262 5.54 -18.12 13.09
CA PHE A 262 4.57 -17.29 13.78
C PHE A 262 3.17 -17.88 13.78
N ASP A 263 2.91 -18.97 13.05
CA ASP A 263 1.56 -19.51 12.84
C ASP A 263 0.53 -18.42 12.52
N LEU A 264 0.94 -17.46 11.68
CA LEU A 264 0.18 -16.27 11.33
C LEU A 264 -0.18 -16.35 9.84
N PRO A 265 -1.45 -16.62 9.48
CA PRO A 265 -1.91 -16.48 8.11
C PRO A 265 -1.59 -15.07 7.58
N LEU A 266 -0.90 -14.99 6.44
CA LEU A 266 -0.54 -13.72 5.82
C LEU A 266 -1.28 -13.51 4.51
N LEU A 267 -1.96 -12.36 4.43
CA LEU A 267 -2.68 -11.89 3.28
C LEU A 267 -1.89 -10.77 2.60
N PHE A 268 -1.51 -10.97 1.34
CA PHE A 268 -0.79 -10.00 0.53
C PHE A 268 -1.74 -9.36 -0.48
N LEU A 269 -1.79 -8.03 -0.45
CA LEU A 269 -2.68 -7.24 -1.30
C LEU A 269 -1.85 -6.25 -2.11
N ASP A 270 -1.89 -6.37 -3.44
CA ASP A 270 -1.30 -5.33 -4.28
C ASP A 270 -2.16 -4.06 -4.25
N ASN A 271 -1.56 -2.88 -4.38
CA ASN A 271 -2.28 -1.62 -4.34
C ASN A 271 -3.31 -1.50 -5.47
N THR A 272 -3.11 -2.18 -6.60
CA THR A 272 -4.07 -2.21 -7.71
C THR A 272 -5.33 -3.02 -7.39
N ASP A 273 -5.25 -3.90 -6.38
CA ASP A 273 -6.31 -4.84 -6.04
C ASP A 273 -7.14 -4.39 -4.82
N ILE A 274 -6.77 -3.28 -4.16
CA ILE A 274 -7.43 -2.80 -2.92
C ILE A 274 -8.94 -2.62 -3.10
N ASP A 275 -9.39 -1.99 -4.18
CA ASP A 275 -10.81 -1.71 -4.37
C ASP A 275 -11.60 -3.00 -4.62
N ALA A 276 -11.06 -3.92 -5.44
CA ALA A 276 -11.67 -5.22 -5.71
C ALA A 276 -11.76 -6.07 -4.43
N PHE A 277 -10.70 -6.06 -3.62
CA PHE A 277 -10.68 -6.72 -2.31
C PHE A 277 -11.73 -6.16 -1.37
N LEU A 278 -11.80 -4.83 -1.22
CA LEU A 278 -12.78 -4.18 -0.35
C LEU A 278 -14.21 -4.51 -0.79
N HIS A 279 -14.53 -4.42 -2.08
CA HIS A 279 -15.86 -4.81 -2.58
C HIS A 279 -16.20 -6.28 -2.29
N GLY A 280 -15.22 -7.18 -2.41
CA GLY A 280 -15.39 -8.58 -2.02
C GLY A 280 -15.74 -8.72 -0.53
N VAL A 281 -14.99 -8.03 0.33
CA VAL A 281 -15.21 -8.05 1.78
C VAL A 281 -16.58 -7.47 2.16
N GLU A 282 -17.01 -6.35 1.57
CA GLU A 282 -18.36 -5.77 1.83
C GLU A 282 -19.45 -6.79 1.56
N ARG A 283 -19.36 -7.46 0.41
CA ARG A 283 -20.37 -8.42 -0.02
C ARG A 283 -20.46 -9.59 0.97
N ILE A 284 -19.34 -10.19 1.32
CA ILE A 284 -19.31 -11.35 2.24
C ILE A 284 -19.72 -10.93 3.65
N ALA A 285 -19.20 -9.82 4.17
CA ALA A 285 -19.57 -9.31 5.50
C ALA A 285 -21.08 -8.99 5.58
N THR A 286 -21.65 -8.36 4.55
CA THR A 286 -23.10 -8.09 4.46
C THR A 286 -23.90 -9.39 4.53
N GLN A 287 -23.52 -10.40 3.73
CA GLN A 287 -24.17 -11.70 3.72
C GLN A 287 -24.13 -12.39 5.10
N GLN A 288 -22.96 -12.38 5.75
CA GLN A 288 -22.78 -12.96 7.08
C GLN A 288 -23.62 -12.21 8.15
N MET A 289 -23.67 -10.89 8.09
CA MET A 289 -24.46 -10.09 9.03
C MET A 289 -25.98 -10.26 8.85
N HIS A 290 -26.47 -10.43 7.62
CA HIS A 290 -27.88 -10.78 7.40
C HIS A 290 -28.20 -12.18 7.94
N GLN A 291 -27.34 -13.16 7.69
CA GLN A 291 -27.54 -14.52 8.19
C GLN A 291 -27.56 -14.58 9.73
N ALA A 292 -26.78 -13.72 10.38
CA ALA A 292 -26.79 -13.57 11.83
C ALA A 292 -27.96 -12.73 12.38
N GLY A 293 -28.81 -12.15 11.53
CA GLY A 293 -29.90 -11.27 11.95
C GLY A 293 -29.43 -9.92 12.51
N HIS A 294 -28.20 -9.51 12.22
CA HIS A 294 -27.62 -8.24 12.68
C HIS A 294 -27.87 -7.07 11.71
N LEU A 295 -28.28 -7.34 10.46
CA LEU A 295 -28.65 -6.34 9.47
C LEU A 295 -30.07 -6.56 8.93
N PRO A 296 -30.91 -5.50 8.85
CA PRO A 296 -32.20 -5.55 8.17
C PRO A 296 -32.06 -6.02 6.71
N PRO A 297 -33.04 -6.72 6.11
CA PRO A 297 -32.93 -7.31 4.76
C PRO A 297 -32.58 -6.34 3.62
N ASN A 298 -32.70 -5.04 3.84
CA ASN A 298 -32.46 -3.99 2.84
C ASN A 298 -31.24 -3.10 3.16
N GLU A 299 -30.46 -3.44 4.20
CA GLU A 299 -29.26 -2.69 4.57
C GLU A 299 -28.00 -3.48 4.21
N SER A 300 -27.12 -2.87 3.43
CA SER A 300 -25.80 -3.42 3.14
C SER A 300 -24.75 -2.86 4.09
N PHE A 301 -23.83 -3.75 4.51
CA PHE A 301 -22.60 -3.32 5.14
C PHE A 301 -21.74 -2.64 4.07
N HIS A 302 -21.74 -1.32 4.07
CA HIS A 302 -20.85 -0.53 3.23
C HIS A 302 -19.64 -0.12 4.05
N PHE A 303 -18.44 -0.30 3.49
CA PHE A 303 -17.36 0.61 3.83
C PHE A 303 -17.86 1.96 3.40
N ARG A 304 -18.26 2.79 4.38
CA ARG A 304 -18.47 4.20 4.08
C ARG A 304 -17.23 4.62 3.28
N PRO A 305 -17.40 5.25 2.09
CA PRO A 305 -16.31 6.04 1.55
C PRO A 305 -15.83 6.79 2.76
N GLY A 306 -14.55 6.58 3.12
CA GLY A 306 -14.03 7.32 4.23
C GLY A 306 -14.39 8.78 3.98
N ARG A 307 -14.23 9.64 4.96
CA ARG A 307 -13.92 11.01 4.56
C ARG A 307 -12.58 10.97 3.81
N SER A 308 -12.53 10.38 2.60
CA SER A 308 -11.96 11.03 1.45
C SER A 308 -12.22 12.50 1.74
N ASN A 309 -11.15 13.24 1.88
CA ASN A 309 -10.83 14.26 0.91
C ASN A 309 -11.97 14.70 -0.06
N SER A 310 -13.08 14.03 -0.37
CA SER A 310 -14.25 14.73 -0.91
C SER A 310 -14.82 15.82 0.02
N GLN A 311 -14.87 15.71 1.37
CA GLN A 311 -15.31 16.84 2.23
C GLN A 311 -14.15 17.73 2.68
N ALA A 312 -12.99 17.17 3.01
CA ALA A 312 -11.79 17.95 3.34
C ALA A 312 -11.10 18.54 2.09
N SER A 313 -11.18 17.89 0.93
CA SER A 313 -10.84 18.48 -0.38
C SER A 313 -12.00 19.20 -1.05
N ARG A 314 -13.28 19.06 -0.69
CA ARG A 314 -14.28 20.10 -1.02
C ARG A 314 -14.06 21.36 -0.20
N LEU A 315 -13.79 21.27 1.11
CA LEU A 315 -13.42 22.44 1.93
C LEU A 315 -12.05 23.02 1.57
N ARG A 316 -11.10 22.22 1.06
CA ARG A 316 -9.89 22.72 0.40
C ARG A 316 -10.09 23.13 -1.07
N GLN A 317 -11.11 22.66 -1.79
CA GLN A 317 -11.44 23.15 -3.14
C GLN A 317 -12.12 24.51 -3.04
N THR A 318 -13.09 24.68 -2.14
CA THR A 318 -13.79 25.96 -1.94
C THR A 318 -12.90 27.06 -1.37
N SER A 319 -11.74 26.73 -0.75
CA SER A 319 -10.71 27.70 -0.37
C SER A 319 -9.53 27.80 -1.35
N ASN A 320 -9.47 26.96 -2.40
CA ASN A 320 -8.47 27.02 -3.47
C ASN A 320 -9.03 27.49 -4.83
N ASP A 321 -10.34 27.67 -4.99
CA ASP A 321 -10.90 28.16 -6.26
C ASP A 321 -10.56 29.65 -6.53
N THR A 322 -10.09 30.39 -5.52
CA THR A 322 -9.44 31.71 -5.71
C THR A 322 -7.91 31.67 -5.67
N ALA A 323 -7.32 30.48 -5.46
CA ALA A 323 -5.86 30.27 -5.36
C ALA A 323 -5.40 29.03 -6.14
N THR A 324 -5.99 28.75 -7.31
CA THR A 324 -5.47 27.81 -8.31
C THR A 324 -4.22 28.39 -8.97
N LYS A 325 -3.21 28.74 -8.16
CA LYS A 325 -1.83 28.60 -8.60
C LYS A 325 -1.69 27.15 -9.01
N LYS A 326 -1.60 26.89 -10.32
CA LYS A 326 -1.07 25.64 -10.88
C LYS A 326 0.05 25.19 -9.94
N LYS A 327 -0.20 24.17 -9.11
CA LYS A 327 0.89 23.44 -8.48
C LYS A 327 1.56 22.72 -9.63
N SER A 328 2.42 23.43 -10.38
CA SER A 328 3.27 22.79 -11.36
C SER A 328 4.05 21.75 -10.58
N ALA A 329 3.94 20.49 -10.96
CA ALA A 329 4.78 19.46 -10.38
C ALA A 329 6.22 19.97 -10.41
N MET A 330 6.86 20.07 -9.25
CA MET A 330 8.24 20.52 -9.15
C MET A 330 9.15 19.51 -9.85
N CYS A 331 8.75 18.25 -9.87
CA CYS A 331 9.47 17.15 -10.48
C CYS A 331 8.50 16.14 -11.12
N GLU A 332 8.58 15.97 -12.44
CA GLU A 332 7.94 14.87 -13.17
C GLU A 332 8.96 13.73 -13.34
N PHE A 333 9.24 13.04 -12.23
CA PHE A 333 10.33 12.07 -12.18
C PHE A 333 9.98 10.76 -12.90
N GLY A 334 10.74 10.44 -13.94
CA GLY A 334 10.78 9.11 -14.55
C GLY A 334 11.94 8.29 -14.01
N MET A 335 11.74 6.98 -13.86
CA MET A 335 12.80 6.11 -13.35
C MET A 335 13.85 5.83 -14.43
N THR A 336 15.13 6.00 -14.09
CA THR A 336 16.24 5.77 -15.03
C THR A 336 16.64 4.29 -15.10
N SER A 337 17.34 3.89 -16.18
CA SER A 337 17.88 2.53 -16.32
C SER A 337 18.86 2.17 -15.20
N SER A 338 19.61 3.14 -14.68
CA SER A 338 20.50 2.96 -13.53
C SER A 338 19.71 2.62 -12.26
N MET A 339 18.65 3.37 -11.96
CA MET A 339 17.79 3.08 -10.81
C MET A 339 17.07 1.73 -10.95
N MET A 340 16.59 1.41 -12.16
CA MET A 340 15.97 0.11 -12.44
C MET A 340 16.91 -1.05 -12.08
N LYS A 341 18.21 -0.93 -12.40
CA LYS A 341 19.21 -1.95 -12.05
C LYS A 341 19.38 -2.09 -10.53
N GLN A 342 19.37 -0.99 -9.79
CA GLN A 342 19.48 -1.03 -8.32
C GLN A 342 18.27 -1.67 -7.63
N HIS A 343 17.12 -1.71 -8.29
CA HIS A 343 15.91 -2.38 -7.83
C HIS A 343 15.87 -3.88 -8.16
N ALA A 344 16.94 -4.47 -8.73
CA ALA A 344 16.95 -5.88 -9.11
C ALA A 344 16.49 -6.80 -7.96
N THR A 345 16.97 -6.56 -6.75
CA THR A 345 16.61 -7.33 -5.55
C THR A 345 15.13 -7.21 -5.20
N SER A 346 14.60 -5.99 -5.03
CA SER A 346 13.19 -5.80 -4.70
C SER A 346 12.26 -6.30 -5.81
N LEU A 347 12.64 -6.16 -7.07
CA LEU A 347 11.88 -6.68 -8.21
C LEU A 347 11.86 -8.21 -8.25
N GLN A 348 12.99 -8.86 -7.96
CA GLN A 348 13.04 -10.32 -7.83
C GLN A 348 12.12 -10.81 -6.71
N ILE A 349 12.13 -10.15 -5.56
CA ILE A 349 11.23 -10.50 -4.44
C ILE A 349 9.77 -10.28 -4.83
N TYR A 350 9.43 -9.14 -5.41
CA TYR A 350 8.06 -8.86 -5.86
C TYR A 350 7.57 -9.92 -6.86
N ARG A 351 8.38 -10.24 -7.86
CA ARG A 351 8.05 -11.30 -8.84
C ARG A 351 7.93 -12.66 -8.18
N TRP A 352 8.81 -12.97 -7.22
CA TRP A 352 8.74 -14.19 -6.46
C TRP A 352 7.41 -14.30 -5.69
N ILE A 353 6.96 -13.24 -5.02
CA ILE A 353 5.63 -13.20 -4.38
C ILE A 353 4.53 -13.48 -5.40
N GLN A 354 4.57 -12.79 -6.55
CA GLN A 354 3.53 -12.87 -7.59
C GLN A 354 3.44 -14.23 -8.30
N HIS A 355 4.54 -14.99 -8.39
CA HIS A 355 4.60 -16.23 -9.18
C HIS A 355 4.67 -17.50 -8.33
N ARG A 356 4.84 -17.39 -7.02
CA ARG A 356 4.94 -18.56 -6.15
C ARG A 356 3.56 -19.15 -5.97
N ARG A 357 3.21 -20.10 -6.85
CA ARG A 357 2.08 -21.00 -6.59
C ARG A 357 2.35 -21.73 -5.27
N PRO A 358 1.33 -21.89 -4.40
CA PRO A 358 1.44 -22.79 -3.28
C PRO A 358 1.94 -24.13 -3.82
N LYS A 359 3.01 -24.68 -3.25
CA LYS A 359 3.36 -26.07 -3.54
C LYS A 359 2.15 -26.86 -3.06
N THR A 360 1.33 -27.35 -3.99
CA THR A 360 0.33 -28.38 -3.68
C THR A 360 1.09 -29.46 -2.92
N GLN A 361 0.77 -29.65 -1.64
CA GLN A 361 1.37 -30.74 -0.89
C GLN A 361 1.13 -32.01 -1.73
N PRO A 362 2.17 -32.80 -2.04
CA PRO A 362 1.98 -34.03 -2.77
C PRO A 362 0.98 -34.84 -1.96
N ASN A 363 -0.17 -35.15 -2.55
CA ASN A 363 -1.24 -35.91 -1.92
C ASN A 363 -0.59 -37.05 -1.14
N SER A 364 -0.59 -36.93 0.19
CA SER A 364 -0.18 -38.03 1.05
C SER A 364 -1.23 -39.10 0.81
N THR A 365 -0.92 -40.01 -0.10
CA THR A 365 -1.70 -41.22 -0.32
C THR A 365 -1.80 -41.91 1.03
N VAL A 366 -2.94 -41.74 1.69
CA VAL A 366 -3.31 -42.49 2.87
C VAL A 366 -3.34 -43.95 2.42
N ARG A 367 -2.40 -44.75 2.93
CA ARG A 367 -2.35 -46.20 2.71
C ARG A 367 -3.14 -46.90 3.78
#